data_AF-A0A2S7T0Z9-F1
#
_entry.id   AF-A0A2S7T0Z9-F1
#
_cell.length_a   1.000
_cell.length_b   1.000
_cell.length_c   1.000
_cell.angle_alpha   90.00
_cell.angle_beta   90.00
_cell.angle_gamma   90.00
#
_symmetry.space_group_name_H-M   'P 1'
#
loop_
_entity.id
_entity.type
_entity.pdbx_description
1 polymer ?
#
loop_
_entity_poly.entity_id
_entity_poly.type
_entity_poly.pdbx_seq_one_letter_code
_entity_poly.pdbx_strand_id
1 'polypeptide(L)' 'MPFYRITVTDIYGHITQGVRQDHVVDIGMYYEKAKQKAITAMKAKFKTINVVMVTSNSDDVKEYMKAIKEARISMAAM' A
#
# COMPACT_ATOMS: atom_id res chain seq x y z
N MET A 1 10.26 1.43 10.56
CA MET A 1 8.91 1.62 9.94
C MET A 1 8.57 0.33 9.21
N PRO A 2 7.48 -0.36 9.59
CA PRO A 2 7.03 -1.56 8.89
C PRO A 2 6.56 -1.27 7.46
N PHE A 3 6.54 -2.32 6.65
CA PHE A 3 5.99 -2.31 5.30
C PHE A 3 4.67 -3.07 5.29
N TYR A 4 3.69 -2.52 4.59
CA TYR A 4 2.36 -3.10 4.43
C TYR A 4 2.09 -3.32 2.96
N ARG A 5 1.74 -4.55 2.60
CA ARG A 5 1.15 -4.87 1.30
C ARG A 5 -0.36 -4.75 1.44
N ILE A 6 -0.94 -3.89 0.61
CA ILE A 6 -2.36 -3.60 0.58
C ILE A 6 -2.91 -4.14 -0.73
N THR A 7 -3.92 -4.99 -0.64
CA THR A 7 -4.66 -5.49 -1.80
C THR A 7 -6.10 -5.07 -1.64
N VAL A 8 -6.60 -4.28 -2.58
CA VAL A 8 -7.98 -3.79 -2.61
C VAL A 8 -8.69 -4.44 -3.78
N THR A 9 -9.88 -4.98 -3.52
CA THR A 9 -10.74 -5.53 -4.58
C THR A 9 -12.01 -4.71 -4.67
N ASP A 10 -12.37 -4.34 -5.89
CA ASP A 10 -13.62 -3.62 -6.17
C ASP A 10 -14.82 -4.57 -6.30
N ILE A 11 -16.03 -4.00 -6.39
CA ILE A 11 -17.26 -4.77 -6.56
C ILE A 11 -17.34 -5.54 -7.89
N TYR A 12 -16.55 -5.12 -8.89
CA TYR A 12 -16.46 -5.75 -10.21
C TYR A 12 -15.38 -6.85 -10.27
N GLY A 13 -14.59 -7.01 -9.21
CA GLY A 13 -13.50 -7.98 -9.12
C GLY A 13 -12.13 -7.47 -9.55
N HIS A 14 -11.97 -6.17 -9.87
CA HIS A 14 -10.65 -5.62 -10.16
C HIS A 14 -9.81 -5.57 -8.88
N ILE A 15 -8.56 -6.02 -9.00
CA ILE A 15 -7.61 -6.09 -7.90
C ILE A 15 -6.55 -5.00 -8.10
N THR A 16 -6.39 -4.16 -7.08
CA THR A 16 -5.29 -3.19 -6.99
C THR A 16 -4.39 -3.56 -5.83
N GLN A 17 -3.09 -3.75 -6.09
CA GLN A 17 -2.09 -4.06 -5.06
C GLN A 17 -1.03 -2.96 -4.98
N GLY A 18 -0.54 -2.69 -3.77
CA GLY A 18 0.61 -1.81 -3.58
C GLY A 18 1.27 -2.02 -2.22
N VAL A 19 2.54 -1.63 -2.13
CA VAL A 19 3.29 -1.58 -0.86
C VAL A 19 3.37 -0.14 -0.36
N ARG A 20 3.21 0.01 0.95
CA ARG A 20 3.32 1.29 1.66
C ARG A 20 4.22 1.10 2.88
N GLN A 21 5.04 2.11 3.14
CA GLN A 21 5.73 2.26 4.41
C GLN A 21 4.93 3.21 5.31
N ASP A 22 4.73 2.85 6.58
CA ASP A 22 4.08 3.71 7.58
C ASP A 22 4.76 3.52 8.96
N HIS A 23 4.51 4.44 9.89
CA HIS A 23 5.01 4.41 11.26
C HIS A 23 4.10 3.63 12.21
N VAL A 24 2.82 3.47 11.85
CA VAL A 24 1.90 2.62 12.61
C VAL A 24 2.51 1.23 12.69
N VAL A 25 2.61 0.67 13.89
CA VAL A 25 3.14 -0.69 14.11
C VAL A 25 1.99 -1.69 14.30
N ASP A 26 0.84 -1.21 14.79
CA ASP A 26 -0.37 -2.00 14.94
C ASP A 26 -1.05 -2.22 13.58
N ILE A 27 -1.10 -3.48 13.14
CA ILE A 27 -1.70 -3.86 11.85
C ILE A 27 -3.21 -3.62 11.81
N GLY A 28 -3.92 -3.76 12.93
CA GLY A 28 -5.35 -3.53 13.02
C GLY A 28 -5.69 -2.05 12.85
N MET A 29 -4.95 -1.17 13.53
CA MET A 29 -5.08 0.28 13.33
C MET A 29 -4.77 0.69 11.89
N TYR A 30 -3.73 0.11 11.29
CA TYR A 30 -3.38 0.39 9.90
C TYR A 30 -4.46 -0.10 8.93
N TYR A 31 -5.03 -1.28 9.18
CA TYR A 31 -6.12 -1.84 8.40
C TYR A 31 -7.32 -0.90 8.33
N GLU A 32 -7.78 -0.39 9.48
CA GLU A 32 -8.93 0.53 9.54
C GLU A 32 -8.66 1.83 8.78
N LYS A 33 -7.45 2.40 8.93
CA LYS A 33 -6.99 3.58 8.18
C LYS A 33 -6.98 3.32 6.66
N ALA A 34 -6.43 2.17 6.23
CA ALA A 34 -6.36 1.80 4.82
C ALA A 34 -7.76 1.55 4.22
N LYS A 35 -8.65 0.90 4.98
CA LYS A 35 -10.04 0.64 4.62
C LYS A 35 -10.82 1.93 4.42
N GLN A 36 -10.76 2.87 5.37
CA GLN A 36 -11.41 4.18 5.21
C GLN A 36 -10.94 4.89 3.95
N LYS A 37 -9.62 4.93 3.72
CA LYS A 37 -9.04 5.55 2.53
C LYS A 37 -9.52 4.88 1.23
N ALA A 38 -9.59 3.55 1.21
CA ALA A 38 -10.08 2.78 0.07
C ALA A 38 -11.57 3.07 -0.21
N ILE A 39 -12.41 3.09 0.82
CA ILE A 39 -13.83 3.44 0.71
C ILE A 39 -14.00 4.84 0.11
N THR A 40 -13.26 5.84 0.62
CA THR A 40 -13.30 7.21 0.11
C THR A 40 -12.83 7.30 -1.34
N ALA A 41 -11.73 6.64 -1.69
CA ALA A 41 -11.18 6.68 -3.04
C ALA A 41 -12.09 5.99 -4.07
N MET A 42 -12.73 4.88 -3.68
CA MET A 42 -13.53 4.04 -4.58
C MET A 42 -15.01 4.41 -4.63
N LYS A 43 -15.47 5.39 -3.83
CA LYS A 43 -16.84 5.95 -3.87
C LYS A 43 -17.93 4.86 -3.96
N ALA A 44 -17.95 3.94 -2.99
CA ALA A 44 -18.87 2.79 -2.91
C ALA A 44 -18.62 1.59 -3.85
N LYS A 45 -17.59 1.61 -4.70
CA LYS A 45 -17.13 0.43 -5.45
C LYS A 45 -16.22 -0.49 -4.64
N PHE A 46 -16.03 -0.22 -3.36
CA PHE A 46 -15.19 -1.00 -2.47
C PHE A 46 -15.87 -2.33 -2.09
N LYS A 47 -15.16 -3.46 -2.26
CA LYS A 47 -15.66 -4.78 -1.84
C LYS A 47 -14.88 -5.32 -0.67
N THR A 48 -13.57 -5.48 -0.83
CA THR A 48 -12.69 -6.02 0.21
C THR A 48 -11.34 -5.32 0.20
N ILE A 49 -10.68 -5.35 1.36
CA ILE A 49 -9.28 -4.98 1.52
C ILE A 49 -8.57 -6.05 2.33
N ASN A 50 -7.37 -6.39 1.90
CA ASN A 50 -6.43 -7.20 2.64
C ASN A 50 -5.19 -6.36 2.93
N VAL A 51 -4.75 -6.39 4.17
CA VAL A 51 -3.51 -5.72 4.61
C VAL A 51 -2.67 -6.76 5.29
N VAL A 52 -1.45 -6.94 4.80
CA VAL A 52 -0.47 -7.83 5.42
C VAL A 52 0.80 -7.04 5.69
N MET A 53 1.34 -7.20 6.90
CA MET A 53 2.67 -6.70 7.21
C MET A 53 3.70 -7.59 6.53
N VAL A 54 4.61 -6.98 5.79
CA VAL A 54 5.65 -7.68 5.03
C VAL A 54 7.02 -7.28 5.55
N THR A 55 7.97 -8.20 5.45
CA THR A 55 9.36 -7.95 5.84
C THR A 55 10.04 -7.08 4.78
N SER A 56 11.07 -6.33 5.19
CA SER A 56 11.87 -5.49 4.31
C SER A 56 12.58 -6.24 3.18
N ASN A 57 12.71 -7.57 3.32
CA ASN A 57 13.39 -8.43 2.35
C ASN A 57 12.44 -9.04 1.30
N SER A 58 11.13 -8.81 1.41
CA SER A 58 10.14 -9.22 0.40
C SER A 58 10.41 -8.54 -0.95
N ASP A 59 10.20 -9.25 -2.05
CA ASP A 59 10.44 -8.69 -3.39
C ASP A 59 9.59 -7.46 -3.70
N ASP A 60 8.31 -7.45 -3.30
CA ASP A 60 7.45 -6.26 -3.42
C ASP A 60 8.00 -5.02 -2.70
N VAL A 61 8.71 -5.20 -1.57
CA VAL A 61 9.34 -4.08 -0.86
C VAL A 61 10.58 -3.61 -1.59
N LYS A 62 11.37 -4.52 -2.17
CA LYS A 62 12.53 -4.15 -2.99
C LYS A 62 12.10 -3.35 -4.21
N GLU A 63 11.04 -3.76 -4.90
CA GLU A 63 10.48 -3.01 -6.03
C GLU A 63 9.99 -1.63 -5.60
N TYR A 64 9.27 -1.55 -4.48
CA TYR A 64 8.82 -0.27 -3.92
C TYR A 64 9.99 0.66 -3.56
N MET A 65 11.03 0.14 -2.90
CA MET A 65 12.24 0.89 -2.57
C MET A 65 13.00 1.34 -3.82
N LYS A 66 13.08 0.49 -4.85
CA LYS A 66 13.71 0.81 -6.13
C LYS A 66 12.97 1.96 -6.82
N ALA A 67 11.65 1.88 -6.91
CA ALA A 67 10.81 2.94 -7.49
C ALA A 67 10.96 4.28 -6.74
N ILE A 68 11.04 4.25 -5.39
CA ILE A 68 11.31 5.46 -4.60
C ILE A 68 12.70 6.02 -4.89
N LYS A 69 13.72 5.17 -4.99
CA LYS A 69 15.09 5.59 -5.27
C LYS A 69 15.18 6.25 -6.65
N GLU A 70 14.56 5.66 -7.66
CA GLU A 70 14.49 6.21 -9.02
C GLU A 70 13.74 7.55 -9.05
N ALA A 71 12.58 7.64 -8.40
CA ALA A 71 11.83 8.90 -8.30
C ALA A 71 12.62 10.02 -7.61
N ARG A 72 13.40 9.70 -6.56
CA ARG A 72 14.27 10.66 -5.88
C ARG A 72 15.42 11.15 -6.76
N ILE A 73 16.02 10.26 -7.55
CA ILE A 73 17.09 10.63 -8.48
C ILE A 73 16.54 11.55 -9.56
N SER A 74 15.35 11.26 -10.11
CA SER A 74 14.71 12.13 -11.11
C SER A 74 14.36 13.52 -10.57
N MET A 75 13.96 13.64 -9.30
CA MET A 75 13.68 14.95 -8.69
C MET A 75 14.93 15.73 -8.31
N ALA A 76 16.04 15.06 -7.99
CA ALA A 76 17.31 15.73 -7.69
C ALA A 76 18.07 16.18 -8.95
N ALA A 77 17.65 15.71 -10.13
CA ALA A 77 18.19 16.09 -11.44
C ALA A 77 17.39 17.23 -12.13
N MET A 78 16.35 17.75 -11.48
CA MET A 78 15.63 18.98 -11.85
C MET A 78 16.13 20.16 -11.04
#